data_AF-A0A7I9VAV8-F1
#
_entry.id   AF-A0A7I9VAV8-F1
#
_cell.length_a   1.000
_cell.length_b   1.000
_cell.length_c   1.000
_cell.angle_alpha   90.00
_cell.angle_beta   90.00
_cell.angle_gamma   90.00
#
_symmetry.space_group_name_H-M   'P 1'
#
loop_
_entity.id
_entity.type
_entity.pdbx_description
1 polymer ?
#
loop_
_entity_poly.entity_id
_entity_poly.type
_entity_poly.pdbx_seq_one_letter_code
_entity_poly.pdbx_strand_id
1 'polypeptide(L)'
;MLGVNNTRAVRDRELNPTEIERMRLLLSTFRDGSGQRVKNVDGSMPDYLGFERVTAIVLGGTTNESKHIFDVVAPGGPDRLPWGVSCKMASEASAKSNCWFMELSNSAKYLTAAIENRGVDWRTSPEKAGPILVGTVKSWHEAVRREFDVDASKYLLLTHDKAWREFQIISFGMDIVHAVDPAAIDWRVEGKNAEEGDPSSVAGYIDTDSGPLRLWQWYARSGGQLKFYPPKGWEEWSSVRFELEVAPVHDLQAKAEEYWPNLWGELDRARPE
;
A
#
# COMPACT_ATOMS: atom_id res chain seq x y z
N MET A 1 -35.35 0.55 -20.19
CA MET A 1 -34.33 -0.01 -19.28
C MET A 1 -33.20 0.99 -19.20
N LEU A 2 -33.08 1.66 -18.07
CA LEU A 2 -31.93 2.54 -17.79
C LEU A 2 -30.70 1.65 -17.74
N GLY A 3 -29.71 1.92 -18.59
CA GLY A 3 -28.46 1.17 -18.61
C GLY A 3 -27.85 1.19 -17.22
N VAL A 4 -27.62 0.02 -16.64
CA VAL A 4 -26.89 -0.10 -15.37
C VAL A 4 -25.52 0.52 -15.62
N ASN A 5 -25.26 1.66 -14.98
CA ASN A 5 -23.99 2.35 -15.11
C ASN A 5 -22.94 1.45 -14.45
N ASN A 6 -22.23 0.69 -15.27
CA ASN A 6 -21.42 -0.45 -14.83
C ASN A 6 -20.00 -0.02 -14.42
N THR A 7 -19.83 1.24 -13.99
CA THR A 7 -18.55 1.81 -13.60
C THR A 7 -18.18 1.36 -12.19
N ARG A 8 -16.99 0.79 -12.05
CA ARG A 8 -16.47 0.28 -10.78
C ARG A 8 -15.63 1.34 -10.08
N ALA A 9 -15.83 1.49 -8.76
CA ALA A 9 -15.02 2.38 -7.94
C ALA A 9 -13.54 1.98 -7.96
N VAL A 10 -12.65 2.97 -7.88
CA VAL A 10 -11.18 2.89 -8.00
C VAL A 10 -10.69 2.45 -9.38
N ARG A 11 -11.42 1.58 -10.09
CA ARG A 11 -11.10 1.13 -11.46
C ARG A 11 -11.45 2.17 -12.53
N ASP A 12 -12.74 2.50 -12.66
CA ASP A 12 -13.27 3.32 -13.75
C ASP A 12 -13.68 4.73 -13.28
N ARG A 13 -13.80 4.92 -11.96
CA ARG A 13 -14.16 6.17 -11.32
C ARG A 13 -13.62 6.23 -9.89
N GLU A 14 -13.59 7.43 -9.35
CA GLU A 14 -13.28 7.70 -7.94
C GLU A 14 -14.28 7.03 -6.99
N LEU A 15 -13.88 6.85 -5.72
CA LEU A 15 -14.82 6.48 -4.65
C LEU A 15 -15.83 7.61 -4.46
N ASN A 16 -17.11 7.28 -4.45
CA ASN A 16 -18.15 8.25 -4.15
C ASN A 16 -18.26 8.49 -2.63
N PRO A 17 -18.99 9.55 -2.19
CA PRO A 17 -19.10 9.86 -0.76
C PRO A 17 -19.62 8.71 0.11
N THR A 18 -20.54 7.88 -0.40
CA THR A 18 -21.05 6.72 0.33
C THR A 18 -20.00 5.62 0.49
N GLU A 19 -19.17 5.39 -0.53
CA GLU A 19 -18.08 4.41 -0.47
C GLU A 19 -16.95 4.88 0.45
N ILE A 20 -16.64 6.19 0.45
CA ILE A 20 -15.71 6.80 1.41
C ILE A 20 -16.24 6.64 2.84
N GLU A 21 -17.52 6.95 3.07
CA GLU A 21 -18.12 6.82 4.41
C GLU A 21 -18.13 5.36 4.89
N ARG A 22 -18.42 4.41 4.00
CA ARG A 22 -18.30 2.98 4.32
C ARG A 22 -16.87 2.61 4.70
N MET A 23 -15.89 3.05 3.91
CA MET A 23 -14.49 2.81 4.20
C MET A 23 -14.10 3.39 5.58
N ARG A 24 -14.51 4.62 5.87
CA ARG A 24 -14.26 5.30 7.14
C ARG A 24 -14.83 4.54 8.33
N LEU A 25 -16.11 4.13 8.26
CA LEU A 25 -16.75 3.39 9.35
C LEU A 25 -16.14 2.00 9.54
N LEU A 26 -15.82 1.29 8.45
CA LEU A 26 -15.15 -0.01 8.51
C LEU A 26 -13.72 0.09 9.06
N LEU A 27 -12.95 1.12 8.68
CA LEU A 27 -11.63 1.37 9.27
C LEU A 27 -11.74 1.72 10.77
N SER A 28 -12.81 2.39 11.17
CA SER A 28 -13.06 2.77 12.56
C SER A 28 -13.28 1.56 13.47
N THR A 29 -13.71 0.41 12.94
CA THR A 29 -13.90 -0.80 13.77
C THR A 29 -12.59 -1.29 14.38
N PHE A 30 -11.44 -0.99 13.77
CA PHE A 30 -10.12 -1.32 14.33
C PHE A 30 -9.72 -0.46 15.52
N ARG A 31 -10.54 0.52 15.91
CA ARG A 31 -10.37 1.32 17.14
C ARG A 31 -11.00 0.67 18.38
N ASP A 32 -11.59 -0.51 18.24
CA ASP A 32 -12.21 -1.30 19.32
C ASP A 32 -11.22 -2.09 20.20
N GLY A 33 -9.91 -1.94 19.97
CA GLY A 33 -8.84 -2.73 20.60
C GLY A 33 -8.27 -3.86 19.74
N SER A 34 -8.87 -4.17 18.57
CA SER A 34 -8.39 -5.22 17.66
C SER A 34 -7.33 -4.77 16.66
N GLY A 35 -7.17 -3.46 16.44
CA GLY A 35 -6.17 -2.91 15.55
C GLY A 35 -4.76 -2.93 16.12
N GLN A 36 -3.82 -2.32 15.40
CA GLN A 36 -2.45 -2.13 15.89
C GLN A 36 -2.39 -1.09 17.01
N ARG A 37 -1.48 -1.31 17.97
CA ARG A 37 -1.15 -0.32 18.99
C ARG A 37 -0.20 0.73 18.43
N VAL A 38 -0.60 1.99 18.54
CA VAL A 38 0.21 3.13 18.11
C VAL A 38 0.65 3.91 19.35
N LYS A 39 1.96 4.14 19.50
CA LYS A 39 2.58 4.68 20.73
C LYS A 39 1.96 5.99 21.24
N ASN A 40 1.43 6.83 20.35
CA ASN A 40 0.97 8.18 20.65
C ASN A 40 -0.55 8.34 20.50
N VAL A 41 -1.30 7.24 20.47
CA VAL A 41 -2.74 7.22 20.28
C VAL A 41 -3.35 6.41 21.41
N ASP A 42 -4.43 6.91 21.99
CA ASP A 42 -5.22 6.11 22.93
C ASP A 42 -6.11 5.11 22.18
N GLY A 43 -6.00 3.84 22.53
CA GLY A 43 -6.62 2.72 21.83
C GLY A 43 -5.77 2.14 20.68
N SER A 44 -6.45 1.51 19.73
CA SER A 44 -5.86 0.89 18.54
C SER A 44 -6.23 1.63 17.26
N MET A 45 -5.48 1.37 16.19
CA MET A 45 -5.70 1.93 14.85
C MET A 45 -5.70 0.82 13.80
N PRO A 46 -6.29 1.02 12.61
CA PRO A 46 -6.14 0.07 11.51
C PRO A 46 -4.67 -0.09 11.13
N ASP A 47 -4.29 -1.30 10.74
CA ASP A 47 -3.01 -1.59 10.09
C ASP A 47 -3.22 -1.83 8.59
N TYR A 48 -2.14 -2.22 7.90
CA TYR A 48 -2.19 -2.45 6.46
C TYR A 48 -3.14 -3.60 6.10
N LEU A 49 -3.21 -4.68 6.91
CA LEU A 49 -4.17 -5.78 6.72
C LEU A 49 -5.61 -5.30 6.93
N GLY A 50 -5.84 -4.48 7.95
CA GLY A 50 -7.13 -3.82 8.16
C GLY A 50 -7.55 -3.01 6.93
N PHE A 51 -6.63 -2.24 6.35
CA PHE A 51 -6.90 -1.49 5.13
C PHE A 51 -7.23 -2.40 3.92
N GLU A 52 -6.50 -3.49 3.72
CA GLU A 52 -6.79 -4.49 2.66
C GLU A 52 -8.19 -5.07 2.81
N ARG A 53 -8.55 -5.52 4.02
CA ARG A 53 -9.90 -6.07 4.33
C ARG A 53 -11.00 -5.09 4.00
N VAL A 54 -10.85 -3.84 4.44
CA VAL A 54 -11.85 -2.79 4.20
C VAL A 54 -11.97 -2.49 2.71
N THR A 55 -10.84 -2.36 2.00
CA THR A 55 -10.85 -2.14 0.55
C THR A 55 -11.54 -3.30 -0.18
N ALA A 56 -11.29 -4.55 0.20
CA ALA A 56 -11.99 -5.71 -0.35
C ALA A 56 -13.51 -5.61 -0.16
N ILE A 57 -13.97 -5.27 1.04
CA ILE A 57 -15.41 -5.12 1.33
C ILE A 57 -16.02 -4.01 0.48
N VAL A 58 -15.40 -2.84 0.43
CA VAL A 58 -15.93 -1.66 -0.30
C VAL A 58 -16.02 -1.91 -1.80
N LEU A 59 -15.04 -2.64 -2.36
CA LEU A 59 -15.00 -2.97 -3.78
C LEU A 59 -15.80 -4.22 -4.16
N GLY A 60 -16.36 -4.94 -3.16
CA GLY A 60 -16.99 -6.25 -3.38
C GLY A 60 -16.00 -7.30 -3.89
N GLY A 61 -14.74 -7.18 -3.49
CA GLY A 61 -13.64 -8.08 -3.80
C GLY A 61 -13.27 -9.00 -2.64
N THR A 62 -12.09 -9.60 -2.76
CA THR A 62 -11.51 -10.50 -1.76
C THR A 62 -10.07 -10.12 -1.47
N THR A 63 -9.65 -10.27 -0.22
CA THR A 63 -8.24 -10.32 0.18
C THR A 63 -7.95 -11.69 0.76
N ASN A 64 -6.74 -12.19 0.49
CA ASN A 64 -6.24 -13.43 1.08
C ASN A 64 -5.14 -13.15 2.11
N GLU A 65 -4.87 -11.88 2.42
CA GLU A 65 -3.85 -11.44 3.39
C GLU A 65 -2.51 -12.17 3.21
N SER A 66 -2.11 -12.35 1.96
CA SER A 66 -0.99 -13.18 1.55
C SER A 66 -0.13 -12.44 0.54
N LYS A 67 1.08 -12.97 0.29
CA LYS A 67 2.11 -12.33 -0.52
C LYS A 67 1.88 -12.44 -2.03
N HIS A 68 0.66 -12.14 -2.48
CA HIS A 68 0.34 -12.04 -3.90
C HIS A 68 0.75 -10.67 -4.46
N ILE A 69 0.67 -10.50 -5.78
CA ILE A 69 1.01 -9.23 -6.45
C ILE A 69 -0.01 -8.13 -6.09
N PHE A 70 -1.28 -8.51 -5.96
CA PHE A 70 -2.35 -7.62 -5.54
C PHE A 70 -2.86 -8.04 -4.17
N ASP A 71 -3.06 -7.04 -3.32
CA ASP A 71 -3.49 -7.23 -1.93
C ASP A 71 -5.02 -7.45 -1.87
N VAL A 72 -5.75 -6.84 -2.82
CA VAL A 72 -7.19 -7.04 -3.04
C VAL A 72 -7.45 -7.39 -4.50
N VAL A 73 -8.35 -8.34 -4.72
CA VAL A 73 -8.86 -8.73 -6.04
C VAL A 73 -10.33 -8.41 -6.15
N ALA A 74 -10.69 -7.56 -7.11
CA ALA A 74 -12.08 -7.19 -7.37
C ALA A 74 -12.57 -7.85 -8.68
N PRO A 75 -13.84 -8.30 -8.71
CA PRO A 75 -14.38 -8.98 -9.89
C PRO A 75 -14.50 -7.99 -11.07
N GLY A 76 -14.10 -8.44 -12.27
CA GLY A 76 -14.22 -7.66 -13.50
C GLY A 76 -15.65 -7.54 -14.02
N GLY A 77 -16.50 -8.53 -13.70
CA GLY A 77 -17.83 -8.71 -14.27
C GLY A 77 -17.81 -9.73 -15.42
N PRO A 78 -18.95 -9.92 -16.11
CA PRO A 78 -19.05 -10.84 -17.24
C PRO A 78 -18.02 -10.51 -18.32
N ASP A 79 -17.32 -11.54 -18.81
CA ASP A 79 -16.33 -11.48 -19.89
C ASP A 79 -15.13 -10.54 -19.66
N ARG A 80 -14.86 -10.18 -18.40
CA ARG A 80 -13.71 -9.36 -18.00
C ARG A 80 -12.86 -10.07 -16.97
N LEU A 81 -11.54 -9.98 -17.11
CA LEU A 81 -10.62 -10.41 -16.07
C LEU A 81 -10.88 -9.60 -14.78
N PRO A 82 -10.67 -10.21 -13.60
CA PRO A 82 -10.61 -9.45 -12.36
C PRO A 82 -9.48 -8.42 -12.42
N TRP A 83 -9.57 -7.38 -11.60
CA TRP A 83 -8.53 -6.37 -11.48
C TRP A 83 -8.04 -6.30 -10.04
N GLY A 84 -6.81 -5.85 -9.87
CA GLY A 84 -6.12 -5.83 -8.61
C GLY A 84 -6.01 -4.45 -8.00
N VAL A 85 -5.96 -4.40 -6.67
CA VAL A 85 -5.54 -3.23 -5.91
C VAL A 85 -4.36 -3.60 -5.06
N SER A 86 -3.26 -2.86 -5.19
CA SER A 86 -2.17 -2.93 -4.23
C SER A 86 -2.36 -1.84 -3.18
N CYS A 87 -2.69 -2.26 -1.96
CA CYS A 87 -2.93 -1.39 -0.83
C CYS A 87 -1.60 -1.00 -0.18
N LYS A 88 -1.46 0.28 0.17
CA LYS A 88 -0.27 0.81 0.84
C LYS A 88 -0.71 1.71 1.97
N MET A 89 -0.19 1.49 3.18
CA MET A 89 -0.43 2.36 4.31
C MET A 89 0.85 3.10 4.68
N ALA A 90 0.75 4.40 4.91
CA ALA A 90 1.90 5.26 5.12
C ALA A 90 1.58 6.46 6.00
N SER A 91 2.53 6.89 6.83
CA SER A 91 2.47 8.25 7.35
C SER A 91 2.68 9.23 6.20
N GLU A 92 1.98 10.37 6.22
CA GLU A 92 2.24 11.45 5.29
C GLU A 92 3.73 11.80 5.27
N ALA A 93 4.29 11.90 4.07
CA ALA A 93 5.63 12.40 3.90
C ALA A 93 5.69 13.83 4.45
N SER A 94 6.88 14.28 4.88
CA SER A 94 7.02 15.63 5.42
C SER A 94 6.50 16.67 4.41
N ALA A 95 5.86 17.74 4.87
CA ALA A 95 5.40 18.82 3.99
C ALA A 95 6.52 19.37 3.07
N LYS A 96 7.79 19.20 3.47
CA LYS A 96 8.98 19.62 2.70
C LYS A 96 9.28 18.75 1.48
N SER A 97 8.81 17.51 1.42
CA SER A 97 9.18 16.58 0.34
C SER A 97 8.23 16.60 -0.86
N ASN A 98 7.06 17.25 -0.74
CA ASN A 98 6.02 17.37 -1.77
C ASN A 98 5.75 16.08 -2.59
N CYS A 99 5.81 14.93 -1.92
CA CYS A 99 5.62 13.62 -2.52
C CYS A 99 4.71 12.77 -1.64
N TRP A 100 4.12 11.75 -2.25
CA TRP A 100 3.53 10.63 -1.52
C TRP A 100 4.61 9.59 -1.19
N PHE A 101 4.25 8.60 -0.39
CA PHE A 101 5.16 7.55 0.03
C PHE A 101 4.53 6.17 -0.18
N MET A 102 5.25 5.28 -0.87
CA MET A 102 4.90 3.87 -1.02
C MET A 102 6.10 2.97 -0.75
N GLU A 103 5.92 1.96 0.09
CA GLU A 103 6.82 0.80 0.14
C GLU A 103 6.30 -0.25 -0.85
N LEU A 104 6.95 -0.37 -2.01
CA LEU A 104 6.50 -1.27 -3.08
C LEU A 104 6.85 -2.73 -2.82
N SER A 105 7.96 -2.98 -2.14
CA SER A 105 8.40 -4.34 -1.83
C SER A 105 9.33 -4.37 -0.63
N ASN A 106 9.24 -5.46 0.13
CA ASN A 106 10.20 -5.84 1.16
C ASN A 106 10.93 -7.15 0.82
N SER A 107 10.91 -7.58 -0.45
CA SER A 107 11.55 -8.83 -0.85
C SER A 107 12.98 -8.61 -1.33
N ALA A 108 13.91 -8.52 -0.36
CA ALA A 108 15.35 -8.46 -0.63
C ALA A 108 15.81 -9.53 -1.62
N LYS A 109 15.33 -10.76 -1.45
CA LYS A 109 15.78 -11.89 -2.26
C LYS A 109 15.55 -11.64 -3.76
N TYR A 110 14.37 -11.17 -4.15
CA TYR A 110 14.07 -10.97 -5.57
C TYR A 110 14.82 -9.77 -6.17
N LEU A 111 14.87 -8.65 -5.46
CA LEU A 111 15.52 -7.44 -5.95
C LEU A 111 17.05 -7.59 -6.00
N THR A 112 17.65 -8.15 -4.95
CA THR A 112 19.08 -8.45 -4.92
C THR A 112 19.46 -9.47 -5.99
N ALA A 113 18.72 -10.58 -6.11
CA ALA A 113 18.99 -11.58 -7.15
C ALA A 113 18.84 -10.98 -8.56
N ALA A 114 17.89 -10.08 -8.80
CA ALA A 114 17.72 -9.44 -10.10
C ALA A 114 18.93 -8.59 -10.52
N ILE A 115 19.61 -7.96 -9.55
CA ILE A 115 20.83 -7.18 -9.75
C ILE A 115 22.03 -8.12 -9.93
N GLU A 116 22.21 -9.08 -9.02
CA GLU A 116 23.33 -10.02 -9.03
C GLU A 116 23.35 -10.89 -10.30
N ASN A 117 22.20 -11.37 -10.76
CA ASN A 117 22.08 -12.16 -11.98
C ASN A 117 22.49 -11.40 -13.25
N ARG A 118 22.57 -10.06 -13.18
CA ARG A 118 23.05 -9.20 -14.27
C ARG A 118 24.51 -8.77 -14.08
N GLY A 119 25.18 -9.27 -13.06
CA GLY A 119 26.58 -8.95 -12.75
C GLY A 119 26.82 -7.48 -12.40
N VAL A 120 25.80 -6.79 -11.89
CA VAL A 120 25.90 -5.37 -11.55
C VAL A 120 26.26 -5.22 -10.07
N ASP A 121 27.34 -4.49 -9.78
CA ASP A 121 27.58 -3.98 -8.42
C ASP A 121 26.90 -2.62 -8.28
N TRP A 122 25.79 -2.61 -7.54
CA TRP A 122 25.01 -1.40 -7.29
C TRP A 122 25.77 -0.32 -6.53
N ARG A 123 26.85 -0.67 -5.80
CA ARG A 123 27.66 0.28 -5.04
C ARG A 123 28.48 1.19 -5.93
N THR A 124 28.90 0.68 -7.08
CA THR A 124 29.77 1.39 -8.03
C THR A 124 29.06 1.72 -9.33
N SER A 125 27.88 1.13 -9.58
CA SER A 125 27.10 1.33 -10.80
C SER A 125 25.60 1.50 -10.50
N PRO A 126 25.20 2.51 -9.69
CA PRO A 126 23.79 2.77 -9.39
C PRO A 126 22.95 3.04 -10.65
N GLU A 127 23.54 3.65 -11.69
CA GLU A 127 22.91 3.91 -12.99
C GLU A 127 22.52 2.64 -13.75
N LYS A 128 23.18 1.51 -13.46
CA LYS A 128 22.80 0.19 -13.99
C LYS A 128 21.81 -0.52 -13.06
N ALA A 129 21.96 -0.35 -11.74
CA ALA A 129 21.10 -0.98 -10.76
C ALA A 129 19.66 -0.42 -10.80
N GLY A 130 19.51 0.89 -10.97
CA GLY A 130 18.22 1.58 -11.02
C GLY A 130 17.23 1.00 -12.05
N PRO A 131 17.58 0.95 -13.35
CA PRO A 131 16.73 0.33 -14.38
C PRO A 131 16.37 -1.12 -14.09
N ILE A 132 17.25 -1.88 -13.43
CA ILE A 132 16.98 -3.26 -13.03
C ILE A 132 15.89 -3.31 -11.95
N LEU A 133 15.95 -2.43 -10.95
CA LEU A 133 14.94 -2.34 -9.89
C LEU A 133 13.57 -2.01 -10.47
N VAL A 134 13.49 -0.97 -11.31
CA VAL A 134 12.22 -0.57 -11.97
C VAL A 134 11.69 -1.69 -12.86
N GLY A 135 12.55 -2.31 -13.67
CA GLY A 135 12.16 -3.43 -14.54
C GLY A 135 11.73 -4.68 -13.77
N THR A 136 12.22 -4.88 -12.55
CA THR A 136 11.80 -6.00 -11.68
C THR A 136 10.40 -5.78 -11.14
N VAL A 137 10.04 -4.55 -10.73
CA VAL A 137 8.65 -4.23 -10.36
C VAL A 137 7.71 -4.43 -11.55
N LYS A 138 8.12 -3.99 -12.75
CA LYS A 138 7.34 -4.20 -13.98
C LYS A 138 7.04 -5.68 -14.22
N SER A 139 8.05 -6.53 -14.10
CA SER A 139 7.91 -7.95 -14.43
C SER A 139 6.94 -8.67 -13.51
N TRP A 140 6.76 -8.22 -12.28
CA TRP A 140 5.76 -8.76 -11.35
C TRP A 140 4.33 -8.51 -11.84
N HIS A 141 4.02 -7.30 -12.31
CA HIS A 141 2.70 -7.00 -12.87
C HIS A 141 2.48 -7.73 -14.21
N GLU A 142 3.50 -7.77 -15.07
CA GLU A 142 3.41 -8.49 -16.34
C GLU A 142 3.20 -10.01 -16.15
N ALA A 143 3.78 -10.60 -15.10
CA ALA A 143 3.63 -12.02 -14.80
C ALA A 143 2.17 -12.43 -14.52
N VAL A 144 1.33 -11.49 -14.05
CA VAL A 144 -0.07 -11.76 -13.70
C VAL A 144 -1.08 -11.23 -14.73
N ARG A 145 -0.62 -10.60 -15.83
CA ARG A 145 -1.49 -9.97 -16.85
C ARG A 145 -2.43 -10.95 -17.58
N ARG A 146 -2.15 -12.26 -17.54
CA ARG A 146 -3.05 -13.28 -18.07
C ARG A 146 -4.26 -13.55 -17.18
N GLU A 147 -4.12 -13.30 -15.88
CA GLU A 147 -5.12 -13.59 -14.86
C GLU A 147 -5.85 -12.32 -14.42
N PHE A 148 -5.23 -11.16 -14.61
CA PHE A 148 -5.73 -9.87 -14.16
C PHE A 148 -5.70 -8.81 -15.26
N ASP A 149 -6.70 -7.92 -15.23
CA ASP A 149 -6.73 -6.65 -15.95
C ASP A 149 -5.78 -5.66 -15.26
N VAL A 150 -4.48 -5.80 -15.55
CA VAL A 150 -3.41 -5.00 -14.93
C VAL A 150 -3.54 -3.51 -15.26
N ASP A 151 -4.04 -3.17 -16.45
CA ASP A 151 -4.19 -1.77 -16.86
C ASP A 151 -5.34 -1.07 -16.10
N ALA A 152 -6.36 -1.84 -15.71
CA ALA A 152 -7.42 -1.36 -14.83
C ALA A 152 -7.07 -1.47 -13.33
N SER A 153 -5.94 -2.08 -12.99
CA SER A 153 -5.47 -2.25 -11.62
C SER A 153 -4.92 -0.94 -11.04
N LYS A 154 -4.83 -0.83 -9.71
CA LYS A 154 -4.44 0.42 -9.04
C LYS A 154 -3.51 0.20 -7.85
N TYR A 155 -2.69 1.19 -7.56
CA TYR A 155 -2.21 1.41 -6.19
C TYR A 155 -3.24 2.24 -5.43
N LEU A 156 -3.58 1.81 -4.22
CA LEU A 156 -4.45 2.57 -3.32
C LEU A 156 -3.71 2.83 -2.01
N LEU A 157 -3.50 4.08 -1.68
CA LEU A 157 -2.79 4.49 -0.47
C LEU A 157 -3.80 4.94 0.58
N LEU A 158 -3.63 4.48 1.80
CA LEU A 158 -4.20 5.10 2.99
C LEU A 158 -3.08 5.84 3.72
N THR A 159 -3.07 7.17 3.60
CA THR A 159 -2.11 8.00 4.31
C THR A 159 -2.72 8.56 5.59
N HIS A 160 -1.89 8.75 6.62
CA HIS A 160 -2.32 9.38 7.86
C HIS A 160 -1.30 10.42 8.33
N ASP A 161 -1.76 11.43 9.06
CA ASP A 161 -0.87 12.38 9.70
C ASP A 161 -0.06 11.72 10.84
N LYS A 162 0.98 12.40 11.34
CA LYS A 162 1.84 11.85 12.39
C LYS A 162 1.10 11.58 13.71
N ALA A 163 -0.01 12.29 13.95
CA ALA A 163 -0.84 12.11 15.13
C ALA A 163 -1.91 11.02 14.95
N TRP A 164 -2.04 10.42 13.76
CA TRP A 164 -3.08 9.43 13.44
C TRP A 164 -4.51 9.97 13.64
N ARG A 165 -4.70 11.28 13.48
CA ARG A 165 -5.99 11.94 13.56
C ARG A 165 -6.65 11.99 12.19
N GLU A 166 -5.91 12.45 11.19
CA GLU A 166 -6.42 12.65 9.83
C GLU A 166 -5.90 11.58 8.90
N PHE A 167 -6.81 11.03 8.10
CA PHE A 167 -6.54 10.04 7.07
C PHE A 167 -6.95 10.56 5.70
N GLN A 168 -6.30 10.07 4.65
CA GLN A 168 -6.61 10.39 3.27
C GLN A 168 -6.38 9.16 2.38
N ILE A 169 -7.24 8.98 1.38
CA ILE A 169 -7.10 7.91 0.38
C ILE A 169 -6.58 8.53 -0.92
N ILE A 170 -5.59 7.89 -1.54
CA ILE A 170 -5.00 8.34 -2.81
C ILE A 170 -4.91 7.15 -3.76
N SER A 171 -5.24 7.34 -5.04
CA SER A 171 -5.10 6.30 -6.06
C SER A 171 -4.12 6.67 -7.16
N PHE A 172 -3.40 5.66 -7.65
CA PHE A 172 -2.54 5.76 -8.83
C PHE A 172 -2.80 4.58 -9.78
N GLY A 173 -2.64 4.82 -11.08
CA GLY A 173 -2.49 3.76 -12.07
C GLY A 173 -1.27 2.88 -11.78
N MET A 174 -1.29 1.61 -12.20
CA MET A 174 -0.14 0.71 -12.02
C MET A 174 1.10 1.15 -12.79
N ASP A 175 0.92 1.93 -13.85
CA ASP A 175 2.00 2.46 -14.68
C ASP A 175 2.76 3.63 -14.04
N ILE A 176 2.30 4.14 -12.88
CA ILE A 176 2.95 5.24 -12.16
C ILE A 176 4.44 4.96 -11.85
N VAL A 177 4.77 3.69 -11.58
CA VAL A 177 6.16 3.25 -11.33
C VAL A 177 7.02 3.25 -12.62
N HIS A 178 6.43 3.56 -13.75
CA HIS A 178 7.07 3.70 -15.06
C HIS A 178 6.82 5.08 -15.69
N ALA A 179 6.29 6.03 -14.93
CA ALA A 179 6.00 7.38 -15.40
C ALA A 179 7.25 8.14 -15.87
N VAL A 180 8.44 7.72 -15.43
CA VAL A 180 9.74 8.27 -15.86
C VAL A 180 10.59 7.15 -16.43
N ASP A 181 11.18 7.39 -17.60
CA ASP A 181 12.19 6.50 -18.18
C ASP A 181 13.34 6.32 -17.17
N PRO A 182 13.68 5.08 -16.77
CA PRO A 182 14.80 4.84 -15.86
C PRO A 182 16.13 5.43 -16.32
N ALA A 183 16.34 5.65 -17.63
CA ALA A 183 17.53 6.29 -18.16
C ALA A 183 17.57 7.82 -17.91
N ALA A 184 16.42 8.45 -17.66
CA ALA A 184 16.29 9.86 -17.34
C ALA A 184 16.35 10.14 -15.82
N ILE A 185 16.40 9.09 -14.99
CA ILE A 185 16.51 9.19 -13.54
C ILE A 185 17.99 9.27 -13.17
N ASP A 186 18.35 10.25 -12.33
CA ASP A 186 19.69 10.35 -11.77
C ASP A 186 19.84 9.38 -10.59
N TRP A 187 20.51 8.26 -10.85
CA TRP A 187 20.73 7.20 -9.89
C TRP A 187 22.04 7.39 -9.12
N ARG A 188 21.93 7.38 -7.79
CA ARG A 188 23.04 7.60 -6.87
C ARG A 188 23.05 6.55 -5.79
N VAL A 189 24.23 6.29 -5.22
CA VAL A 189 24.34 5.56 -3.96
C VAL A 189 24.16 6.50 -2.78
N GLU A 190 23.54 6.01 -1.71
CA GLU A 190 23.32 6.76 -0.48
C GLU A 190 23.62 5.91 0.74
N GLY A 191 23.90 6.58 1.85
CA GLY A 191 24.15 5.97 3.15
C GLY A 191 25.19 6.78 3.91
N LYS A 192 25.24 6.59 5.24
CA LYS A 192 26.17 7.31 6.11
C LYS A 192 27.63 7.13 5.69
N ASN A 193 27.99 5.96 5.17
CA ASN A 193 29.35 5.59 4.79
C ASN A 193 29.52 5.52 3.25
N ALA A 194 28.64 6.18 2.48
CA ALA A 194 28.71 6.12 1.02
C ALA A 194 30.04 6.69 0.48
N GLU A 195 30.55 7.77 1.07
CA GLU A 195 31.84 8.37 0.70
C GLU A 195 33.04 7.47 1.03
N GLU A 196 32.87 6.57 2.00
CA GLU A 196 33.88 5.57 2.39
C GLU A 196 33.79 4.30 1.51
N GLY A 197 32.95 4.31 0.46
CA GLY A 197 32.72 3.16 -0.40
C GLY A 197 31.78 2.10 0.17
N ASP A 198 31.08 2.40 1.28
CA ASP A 198 30.11 1.50 1.93
C ASP A 198 28.69 2.09 1.98
N PRO A 199 28.05 2.33 0.83
CA PRO A 199 26.68 2.81 0.81
C PRO A 199 25.71 1.76 1.37
N SER A 200 24.54 2.21 1.79
CA SER A 200 23.45 1.37 2.31
C SER A 200 22.25 1.26 1.37
N SER A 201 22.15 2.15 0.38
CA SER A 201 21.02 2.22 -0.54
C SER A 201 21.40 2.76 -1.91
N VAL A 202 20.52 2.53 -2.89
CA VAL A 202 20.49 3.22 -4.19
C VAL A 202 19.26 4.11 -4.22
N ALA A 203 19.39 5.36 -4.65
CA ALA A 203 18.30 6.31 -4.78
C ALA A 203 18.25 6.87 -6.21
N GLY A 204 17.04 7.10 -6.71
CA GLY A 204 16.80 7.71 -8.02
C GLY A 204 16.15 9.07 -7.85
N TYR A 205 16.70 10.09 -8.53
CA TYR A 205 16.26 11.47 -8.47
C TYR A 205 15.73 11.96 -9.82
N ILE A 206 14.71 12.82 -9.77
CA ILE A 206 14.23 13.58 -10.90
C ILE A 206 14.36 15.07 -10.60
N ASP A 207 14.60 15.88 -11.62
CA ASP A 207 14.60 17.33 -11.46
C ASP A 207 13.16 17.85 -11.45
N THR A 208 12.88 18.76 -10.52
CA THR A 208 11.61 19.49 -10.43
C THR A 208 11.90 20.98 -10.32
N ASP A 209 10.87 21.82 -10.49
CA ASP A 209 11.01 23.27 -10.30
C ASP A 209 11.52 23.67 -8.91
N SER A 210 11.32 22.80 -7.91
CA SER A 210 11.78 22.99 -6.52
C SER A 210 13.14 22.35 -6.23
N GLY A 211 13.83 21.83 -7.25
CA GLY A 211 15.09 21.11 -7.15
C GLY A 211 14.93 19.58 -7.28
N PRO A 212 16.00 18.82 -7.02
CA PRO A 212 15.98 17.37 -7.18
C PRO A 212 15.04 16.71 -6.17
N LEU A 213 14.11 15.90 -6.66
CA LEU A 213 13.17 15.13 -5.87
C LEU A 213 13.55 13.65 -5.93
N ARG A 214 13.62 13.01 -4.77
CA ARG A 214 13.83 11.56 -4.69
C ARG A 214 12.56 10.87 -5.16
N LEU A 215 12.67 10.07 -6.22
CA LEU A 215 11.58 9.28 -6.78
C LEU A 215 11.66 7.82 -6.31
N TRP A 216 12.87 7.27 -6.18
CA TRP A 216 13.11 5.88 -5.82
C TRP A 216 14.11 5.76 -4.68
N GLN A 217 13.96 4.72 -3.84
CA GLN A 217 15.00 4.32 -2.90
C GLN A 217 14.96 2.82 -2.61
N TRP A 218 16.08 2.15 -2.83
CA TRP A 218 16.26 0.73 -2.51
C TRP A 218 17.29 0.54 -1.40
N TYR A 219 16.87 -0.01 -0.27
CA TYR A 219 17.72 -0.30 0.87
C TYR A 219 18.33 -1.70 0.80
N ALA A 220 19.38 -1.84 -0.01
CA ALA A 220 20.07 -3.10 -0.25
C ALA A 220 20.50 -3.84 1.04
N ARG A 221 20.86 -3.09 2.09
CA ARG A 221 21.36 -3.66 3.36
C ARG A 221 20.30 -3.81 4.46
N SER A 222 19.06 -3.35 4.25
CA SER A 222 18.01 -3.33 5.28
C SER A 222 16.74 -3.99 4.77
N GLY A 223 16.73 -5.33 4.72
CA GLY A 223 15.58 -6.10 4.26
C GLY A 223 15.21 -5.90 2.79
N GLY A 224 16.05 -5.20 2.01
CA GLY A 224 15.86 -4.98 0.58
C GLY A 224 14.61 -4.18 0.24
N GLN A 225 14.18 -3.29 1.14
CA GLN A 225 12.99 -2.47 0.94
C GLN A 225 13.16 -1.58 -0.28
N LEU A 226 12.20 -1.63 -1.19
CA LEU A 226 12.08 -0.73 -2.34
C LEU A 226 10.94 0.24 -2.09
N LYS A 227 11.30 1.53 -2.08
CA LYS A 227 10.40 2.64 -1.80
C LYS A 227 10.27 3.52 -3.04
N PHE A 228 9.09 4.07 -3.22
CA PHE A 228 8.72 4.94 -4.32
C PHE A 228 8.01 6.18 -3.77
N TYR A 229 8.33 7.32 -4.36
CA TYR A 229 7.97 8.64 -3.86
C TYR A 229 7.37 9.49 -4.99
N PRO A 230 6.16 9.17 -5.49
CA PRO A 230 5.59 9.94 -6.58
C PRO A 230 5.30 11.36 -6.12
N PRO A 231 5.64 12.39 -6.91
CA PRO A 231 5.24 13.77 -6.64
C PRO A 231 3.73 13.91 -6.40
N LYS A 232 3.34 14.84 -5.54
CA LYS A 232 1.93 15.25 -5.44
C LYS A 232 1.47 15.87 -6.76
N GLY A 233 0.24 15.59 -7.17
CA GLY A 233 -0.31 15.92 -8.49
C GLY A 233 -0.11 14.83 -9.54
N TRP A 234 0.61 13.74 -9.22
CA TRP A 234 0.66 12.55 -10.09
C TRP A 234 -0.42 11.52 -9.76
N GLU A 235 -1.10 11.67 -8.63
CA GLU A 235 -2.26 10.85 -8.31
C GLU A 235 -3.37 11.02 -9.35
N GLU A 236 -4.09 9.94 -9.63
CA GLU A 236 -5.30 10.04 -10.43
C GLU A 236 -6.42 10.70 -9.64
N TRP A 237 -6.43 10.46 -8.32
CA TRP A 237 -7.44 10.98 -7.41
C TRP A 237 -6.95 10.95 -5.96
N SER A 238 -7.48 11.87 -5.16
CA SER A 238 -7.37 11.84 -3.70
C SER A 238 -8.69 12.22 -3.03
N SER A 239 -9.02 11.54 -1.94
CA SER A 239 -10.19 11.88 -1.13
C SER A 239 -9.97 13.18 -0.36
N VAL A 240 -11.06 13.76 0.13
CA VAL A 240 -10.96 14.69 1.27
C VAL A 240 -10.38 13.95 2.47
N ARG A 241 -9.75 14.69 3.38
CA ARG A 241 -9.31 14.14 4.66
C ARG A 241 -10.49 13.80 5.54
N PHE A 242 -10.34 12.75 6.35
CA PHE A 242 -11.35 12.30 7.30
C PHE A 242 -10.72 11.78 8.59
N GLU A 243 -11.52 11.72 9.65
CA GLU A 243 -11.15 11.12 10.93
C GLU A 243 -11.93 9.82 11.15
N LEU A 244 -11.32 8.89 11.89
CA LEU A 244 -11.95 7.62 12.28
C LEU A 244 -12.78 7.80 13.56
N GLU A 245 -13.95 7.16 13.63
CA GLU A 245 -14.76 7.14 14.84
C GLU A 245 -14.11 6.34 15.95
N VAL A 246 -14.38 6.70 17.20
CA VAL A 246 -14.05 5.82 18.34
C VAL A 246 -15.09 4.71 18.37
N ALA A 247 -14.67 3.48 18.11
CA ALA A 247 -15.53 2.30 18.29
C ALA A 247 -15.58 1.89 19.78
N PRO A 248 -16.72 1.35 20.26
CA PRO A 248 -16.78 0.70 21.56
C PRO A 248 -15.72 -0.40 21.67
N VAL A 249 -15.05 -0.50 22.81
CA VAL A 249 -14.05 -1.55 23.05
C VAL A 249 -14.77 -2.88 23.23
N HIS A 250 -14.42 -3.87 22.40
CA HIS A 250 -14.89 -5.25 22.55
C HIS A 250 -13.73 -6.10 23.05
N ASP A 251 -13.78 -6.49 24.33
CA ASP A 251 -12.81 -7.43 24.87
C ASP A 251 -13.00 -8.84 24.28
N LEU A 252 -12.03 -9.73 24.56
CA LEU A 252 -12.05 -11.08 24.00
C LEU A 252 -13.24 -11.91 24.50
N GLN A 253 -13.75 -11.62 25.70
CA GLN A 253 -14.91 -12.32 26.23
C GLN A 253 -16.17 -11.90 25.46
N ALA A 254 -16.41 -10.60 25.29
CA ALA A 254 -17.53 -10.08 24.51
C ALA A 254 -17.52 -10.62 23.07
N LYS A 255 -16.34 -10.75 22.45
CA LYS A 255 -16.21 -11.37 21.12
C LYS A 255 -16.55 -12.86 21.12
N ALA A 256 -16.10 -13.60 22.12
CA ALA A 256 -16.42 -15.03 22.22
C ALA A 256 -17.92 -15.26 22.46
N GLU A 257 -18.54 -14.45 23.31
CA GLU A 257 -19.98 -14.45 23.57
C GLU A 257 -20.79 -14.11 22.30
N GLU A 258 -20.32 -13.17 21.50
CA GLU A 258 -20.97 -12.80 20.24
C GLU A 258 -20.82 -13.88 19.16
N TYR A 259 -19.61 -14.42 18.96
CA TYR A 259 -19.33 -15.36 17.87
C TYR A 259 -19.78 -16.78 18.17
N TRP A 260 -19.71 -17.19 19.43
CA TRP A 260 -20.04 -18.54 19.87
C TRP A 260 -20.88 -18.55 21.15
N PRO A 261 -22.06 -17.90 21.17
CA PRO A 261 -22.86 -17.74 22.39
C PRO A 261 -23.20 -19.08 23.06
N ASN A 262 -23.45 -20.12 22.26
CA ASN A 262 -23.77 -21.45 22.78
C ASN A 262 -22.55 -22.15 23.38
N LEU A 263 -21.42 -22.17 22.67
CA LEU A 263 -20.21 -22.86 23.13
C LEU A 263 -19.58 -22.16 24.34
N TRP A 264 -19.56 -20.82 24.34
CA TRP A 264 -19.06 -20.05 25.46
C TRP A 264 -19.98 -20.19 26.69
N GLY A 265 -21.30 -20.07 26.50
CA GLY A 265 -22.27 -20.20 27.59
C GLY A 265 -22.34 -21.62 28.20
N GLU A 266 -21.96 -22.67 27.47
CA GLU A 266 -21.80 -24.01 28.03
C GLU A 266 -20.64 -24.11 29.03
N LEU A 267 -19.54 -23.40 28.78
CA LEU A 267 -18.38 -23.37 29.67
C LEU A 267 -18.69 -22.65 30.99
N ASP A 268 -19.46 -21.57 30.94
CA ASP A 268 -19.85 -20.84 32.15
C ASP A 268 -20.80 -21.65 33.05
N ARG A 269 -21.69 -22.46 32.45
CA ARG A 269 -22.53 -23.41 33.20
C ARG A 269 -21.75 -24.56 33.82
N ALA A 270 -20.54 -24.83 33.34
CA ALA A 270 -19.69 -25.92 33.80
C ALA A 270 -18.58 -25.46 34.78
N ARG A 271 -18.51 -24.18 35.14
CA ARG A 271 -17.55 -23.69 36.15
C ARG A 271 -17.86 -24.28 37.53
N PRO A 272 -16.92 -24.98 38.18
CA PRO A 272 -17.05 -25.33 39.59
C PRO A 272 -17.11 -24.06 40.44
N GLU A 273 -17.93 -24.08 41.50
CA GLU A 273 -18.01 -23.03 42.52
C GLU A 273 -16.64 -22.74 43.17
#